data_AF-A0A9D4QZJ2-F1
#
_entry.id   AF-A0A9D4QZJ2-F1
#
_cell.length_a   1.000
_cell.length_b   1.000
_cell.length_c   1.000
_cell.angle_alpha   90.00
_cell.angle_beta   90.00
_cell.angle_gamma   90.00
#
_symmetry.space_group_name_H-M   'P 1'
#
loop_
_entity.id
_entity.type
_entity.pdbx_description
1 polymer ?
#
loop_
_entity_poly.entity_id
_entity_poly.type
_entity_poly.pdbx_seq_one_letter_code
_entity_poly.pdbx_strand_id
1 'polypeptide(L)'
;MTWSAFHANLSQSHLVKAIPSGISSVLPLFQEEAKSAAMIRHSMAIIKKCVNFLDPGHIHVMACDQTLYVLAKNIQWIWPERYKENLIVVMFGGLHIEIAALRTIGDWLQDSGWVNA
;
A
#
# COMPACT_ATOMS: atom_id res chain seq x y z
N MET A 1 -10.27 -21.40 -21.88
CA MET A 1 -10.50 -21.15 -20.43
C MET A 1 -9.23 -20.57 -19.85
N THR A 2 -9.28 -19.34 -19.32
CA THR A 2 -8.11 -18.70 -18.71
C THR A 2 -7.96 -19.15 -17.25
N TRP A 3 -6.75 -19.07 -16.69
CA TRP A 3 -6.48 -19.35 -15.28
C TRP A 3 -7.39 -18.54 -14.34
N SER A 4 -7.57 -17.26 -14.68
CA SER A 4 -8.49 -16.35 -13.99
C SER A 4 -9.95 -16.80 -14.05
N ALA A 5 -10.43 -17.32 -15.19
CA ALA A 5 -11.78 -17.84 -15.31
C ALA A 5 -12.00 -19.14 -14.51
N PHE A 6 -10.99 -20.01 -14.43
CA PHE A 6 -11.05 -21.22 -13.60
C PHE A 6 -11.18 -20.90 -12.11
N HIS A 7 -10.37 -19.95 -11.61
CA HIS A 7 -10.44 -19.52 -10.21
C HIS A 7 -11.71 -18.72 -9.87
N ALA A 8 -12.19 -17.88 -10.79
CA ALA A 8 -13.47 -17.19 -10.61
C ALA A 8 -14.65 -18.17 -10.49
N ASN A 9 -14.64 -19.24 -11.30
CA ASN A 9 -15.67 -20.27 -11.26
C ASN A 9 -15.59 -21.13 -9.99
N LEU A 10 -14.38 -21.44 -9.51
CA LEU A 10 -14.18 -22.07 -8.21
C LEU A 10 -14.72 -21.20 -7.05
N SER A 11 -14.57 -19.88 -7.15
CA SER A 11 -15.06 -18.89 -6.16
C SER A 11 -16.59 -18.82 -6.10
N GLN A 12 -17.30 -19.20 -7.17
CA GLN A 12 -18.76 -19.18 -7.24
C GLN A 12 -19.42 -20.44 -6.65
N SER A 13 -18.68 -21.53 -6.49
CA SER A 13 -19.23 -22.78 -5.96
C SER A 13 -19.25 -22.81 -4.43
N HIS A 14 -20.43 -22.52 -3.85
CA HIS A 14 -20.90 -22.93 -2.51
C HIS A 14 -20.07 -22.61 -1.25
N LEU A 15 -19.02 -21.78 -1.34
CA LEU A 15 -18.24 -21.29 -0.20
C LEU A 15 -18.02 -19.77 -0.27
N VAL A 16 -19.00 -19.01 -0.76
CA VAL A 16 -19.05 -17.54 -0.57
C VAL A 16 -19.40 -17.24 0.89
N LYS A 17 -18.58 -17.74 1.82
CA LYS A 17 -18.34 -17.05 3.09
C LYS A 17 -17.71 -15.75 2.64
N ALA A 18 -18.47 -14.65 2.74
CA ALA A 18 -18.09 -13.31 2.36
C ALA A 18 -16.57 -13.13 2.49
N ILE A 19 -15.87 -13.10 1.35
CA ILE A 19 -14.47 -12.67 1.34
C ILE A 19 -14.53 -11.31 2.03
N PRO A 20 -13.86 -11.11 3.19
CA PRO A 20 -13.90 -9.83 3.86
C PRO A 20 -13.45 -8.81 2.84
N SER A 21 -14.36 -7.91 2.45
CA SER A 21 -14.03 -6.87 1.50
C SER A 21 -12.89 -6.08 2.11
N GLY A 22 -11.71 -6.12 1.48
CA GLY A 22 -10.54 -5.43 2.01
C GLY A 22 -10.87 -3.95 2.19
N ILE A 23 -10.64 -3.41 3.38
CA ILE A 23 -10.84 -1.99 3.64
C ILE A 23 -9.65 -1.25 3.02
N SER A 24 -9.93 -0.45 2.00
CA SER A 24 -8.93 0.36 1.31
C SER A 24 -9.30 1.83 1.36
N SER A 25 -8.30 2.69 1.52
CA SER A 25 -8.45 4.14 1.49
C SER A 25 -7.18 4.78 0.95
N VAL A 26 -7.33 5.96 0.33
CA VAL A 26 -6.23 6.73 -0.26
C VAL A 26 -5.91 7.92 0.64
N LEU A 27 -4.64 8.09 0.98
CA LEU A 27 -4.18 9.27 1.71
C LEU A 27 -3.97 10.45 0.74
N PRO A 28 -4.18 11.70 1.19
CA PRO A 28 -3.85 12.87 0.39
C PRO A 28 -2.39 12.84 -0.06
N LEU A 29 -2.16 13.23 -1.32
CA LEU A 29 -0.81 13.37 -1.86
C LEU A 29 -0.10 14.58 -1.23
N PHE A 30 1.20 14.46 -0.98
CA PHE A 30 2.02 15.61 -0.62
C PHE A 30 2.16 16.53 -1.83
N GLN A 31 1.94 17.83 -1.63
CA GLN A 31 2.23 18.83 -2.66
C GLN A 31 3.73 19.06 -2.85
N GLU A 32 4.51 18.81 -1.80
CA GLU A 32 5.97 18.93 -1.79
C GLU A 32 6.63 17.56 -1.94
N GLU A 33 7.85 17.54 -2.46
CA GLU A 33 8.62 16.31 -2.59
C GLU A 33 8.97 15.72 -1.22
N ALA A 34 8.78 14.41 -1.05
CA ALA A 34 9.08 13.68 0.17
C ALA A 34 10.59 13.44 0.35
N LYS A 35 11.41 14.51 0.37
CA LYS A 35 12.88 14.41 0.45
C LYS A 35 13.44 14.54 1.86
N SER A 36 12.72 15.18 2.78
CA SER A 36 13.24 15.48 4.11
C SER A 36 12.93 14.38 5.14
N ALA A 37 13.85 14.16 6.08
CA ALA A 37 13.63 13.24 7.19
C ALA A 37 12.42 13.66 8.06
N ALA A 38 12.16 14.96 8.19
CA ALA A 38 11.00 15.48 8.90
C ALA A 38 9.68 15.07 8.22
N MET A 39 9.61 15.17 6.89
CA MET A 39 8.45 14.74 6.11
C MET A 39 8.24 13.24 6.23
N ILE A 40 9.27 12.41 6.03
CA ILE A 40 9.12 10.95 6.15
C ILE A 40 8.68 10.55 7.55
N ARG A 41 9.23 11.17 8.59
CA ARG A 41 8.80 10.92 9.97
C ARG A 41 7.34 11.31 10.20
N HIS A 42 6.90 12.43 9.64
CA HIS A 42 5.50 12.86 9.67
C HIS A 42 4.60 11.85 8.95
N SER A 43 4.97 11.43 7.74
CA SER A 43 4.26 10.42 6.96
C SER A 43 4.12 9.10 7.72
N MET A 44 5.20 8.61 8.33
CA MET A 44 5.16 7.41 9.17
C MET A 44 4.16 7.54 10.33
N ALA A 45 4.07 8.73 10.96
CA ALA A 45 3.12 8.97 12.03
C ALA A 45 1.66 9.02 11.55
N ILE A 46 1.41 9.60 10.36
CA ILE A 46 0.09 9.64 9.73
C ILE A 46 -0.34 8.24 9.30
N ILE A 47 0.51 7.49 8.60
CA ILE A 47 0.24 6.11 8.18
C ILE A 47 -0.12 5.25 9.39
N LYS A 48 0.66 5.34 10.48
CA LYS A 48 0.38 4.63 11.73
C LYS A 48 -1.02 4.96 12.28
N LYS A 49 -1.42 6.24 12.30
CA LYS A 49 -2.75 6.65 12.76
C LYS A 49 -3.86 6.14 11.84
N CYS A 50 -3.69 6.25 10.53
CA CYS A 50 -4.68 5.84 9.55
C CYS A 50 -4.86 4.32 9.54
N VAL A 51 -3.76 3.55 9.54
CA VAL A 51 -3.83 2.08 9.60
C VAL A 51 -4.41 1.65 10.94
N ASN A 52 -4.05 2.26 12.07
CA ASN A 52 -4.65 1.91 13.35
C ASN A 52 -6.16 2.27 13.43
N PHE A 53 -6.62 3.25 12.66
CA PHE A 53 -8.05 3.57 12.55
C PHE A 53 -8.80 2.54 11.69
N LEU A 54 -8.22 2.12 10.57
CA LEU A 54 -8.83 1.17 9.63
C LEU A 54 -8.74 -0.28 10.13
N ASP A 55 -7.63 -0.64 10.78
CA ASP A 55 -7.29 -1.99 11.20
C ASP A 55 -6.53 -1.98 12.56
N PRO A 56 -7.26 -1.81 13.68
CA PRO A 56 -6.65 -1.69 15.00
C PRO A 56 -5.96 -2.99 15.44
N GLY A 57 -4.78 -2.87 16.05
CA GLY A 57 -4.07 -3.99 16.68
C GLY A 57 -3.14 -4.80 15.77
N HIS A 58 -3.16 -4.54 14.46
CA HIS A 58 -2.22 -5.16 13.52
C HIS A 58 -0.95 -4.31 13.34
N ILE A 59 0.15 -4.99 12.96
CA ILE A 59 1.43 -4.32 12.69
C ILE A 59 1.32 -3.55 11.38
N HIS A 60 1.67 -2.27 11.41
CA HIS A 60 1.59 -1.42 10.23
C HIS A 60 2.73 -1.72 9.26
N VAL A 61 2.44 -1.78 7.96
CA VAL A 61 3.45 -1.96 6.92
C VAL A 61 3.48 -0.72 6.03
N MET A 62 4.67 -0.18 5.81
CA MET A 62 4.92 0.93 4.90
C MET A 62 5.93 0.47 3.85
N ALA A 63 5.56 0.56 2.57
CA ALA A 63 6.49 0.31 1.48
C ALA A 63 7.12 1.63 1.01
N CYS A 64 8.43 1.62 0.75
CA CYS A 64 9.17 2.78 0.31
C CYS A 64 10.07 2.45 -0.89
N ASP A 65 10.27 3.45 -1.75
CA ASP A 65 11.30 3.43 -2.79
C ASP A 65 12.70 3.64 -2.20
N GLN A 66 13.73 3.40 -2.98
CA GLN A 66 15.10 3.26 -2.48
C GLN A 66 15.59 4.41 -1.60
N THR A 67 15.45 5.66 -2.05
CA THR A 67 15.91 6.81 -1.24
C THR A 67 15.03 7.02 0.00
N LEU A 68 13.72 6.79 -0.13
CA LEU A 68 12.77 6.95 0.98
C LEU A 68 12.92 5.86 2.03
N TYR A 69 13.25 4.64 1.60
CA TYR A 69 13.50 3.49 2.44
C TYR A 69 14.70 3.74 3.35
N VAL A 70 15.79 4.27 2.80
CA VAL A 70 17.00 4.62 3.59
C VAL A 70 16.66 5.66 4.67
N LEU A 71 15.92 6.71 4.32
CA LEU A 71 15.49 7.72 5.28
C LEU A 71 14.57 7.13 6.36
N ALA A 72 13.60 6.32 5.97
CA ALA A 72 12.67 5.68 6.89
C ALA A 72 13.37 4.71 7.86
N LYS A 73 14.32 3.89 7.38
CA LYS A 73 15.13 3.02 8.26
C LYS A 73 15.99 3.82 9.23
N ASN A 74 16.64 4.90 8.77
CA ASN A 74 17.38 5.79 9.65
C ASN A 74 16.48 6.37 10.77
N ILE A 75 15.26 6.79 10.44
CA ILE A 75 14.27 7.25 11.42
C ILE A 75 13.90 6.12 12.40
N GLN A 76 13.70 4.89 11.91
CA GLN A 76 13.43 3.74 12.79
C GLN A 76 14.55 3.49 13.80
N TRP A 77 15.81 3.60 13.38
CA TRP A 77 16.96 3.38 14.25
C TRP A 77 17.20 4.52 15.25
N ILE A 78 16.90 5.77 14.88
CA ILE A 78 17.05 6.92 15.78
C ILE A 78 15.96 6.93 16.86
N TRP A 79 14.72 6.53 16.52
CA TRP A 79 13.58 6.53 17.46
C TRP A 79 12.92 5.15 17.58
N PRO A 80 13.64 4.15 18.13
CA PRO A 80 13.16 2.78 18.21
C PRO A 80 11.89 2.67 19.06
N GLU A 81 11.78 3.45 20.14
CA GLU A 81 10.59 3.48 21.00
C GLU A 81 9.29 3.83 20.24
N ARG A 82 9.39 4.61 19.16
CA ARG A 82 8.23 5.06 18.38
C ARG A 82 7.98 4.24 17.13
N TYR A 83 9.05 3.72 16.52
CA TYR A 83 9.02 3.13 15.18
C TYR A 83 9.73 1.77 15.05
N LYS A 84 10.00 1.06 16.14
CA LYS A 84 10.52 -0.32 16.09
C LYS A 84 9.65 -1.25 15.25
N GLU A 85 10.22 -2.36 14.79
CA GLU A 85 9.62 -3.24 13.79
C GLU A 85 8.33 -3.93 14.24
N ASN A 86 8.11 -4.09 15.55
CA ASN A 86 6.83 -4.58 16.08
C ASN A 86 5.74 -3.49 16.15
N LEU A 87 6.04 -2.25 15.74
CA LEU A 87 5.08 -1.15 15.62
C LEU A 87 4.85 -0.76 14.15
N ILE A 88 5.91 -0.71 13.35
CA ILE A 88 5.83 -0.43 11.92
C ILE A 88 6.97 -1.15 11.18
N VAL A 89 6.64 -1.86 10.12
CA VAL A 89 7.60 -2.49 9.22
C VAL A 89 7.77 -1.58 8.01
N VAL A 90 9.02 -1.16 7.75
CA VAL A 90 9.36 -0.45 6.52
C VAL A 90 9.91 -1.47 5.53
N MET A 91 9.23 -1.65 4.40
CA MET A 91 9.57 -2.60 3.36
C MET A 91 10.15 -1.88 2.14
N PHE A 92 11.27 -2.38 1.62
CA PHE A 92 11.86 -1.88 0.38
C PHE A 92 11.07 -2.37 -0.83
N GLY A 93 10.82 -1.48 -1.81
CA GLY A 93 10.39 -1.90 -3.14
C GLY A 93 8.88 -1.97 -3.38
N GLY A 94 8.11 -1.02 -2.82
CA GLY A 94 6.69 -0.84 -3.17
C GLY A 94 6.43 -0.48 -4.64
N LEU A 95 7.42 0.09 -5.33
CA LEU A 95 7.26 0.52 -6.73
C LEU A 95 6.88 -0.61 -7.69
N HIS A 96 7.42 -1.82 -7.53
CA HIS A 96 7.13 -2.90 -8.47
C HIS A 96 5.67 -3.37 -8.38
N ILE A 97 5.10 -3.37 -7.17
CA ILE A 97 3.68 -3.71 -6.98
C ILE A 97 2.78 -2.58 -7.47
N GLU A 98 3.19 -1.32 -7.28
CA GLU A 98 2.48 -0.16 -7.81
C GLU A 98 2.50 -0.12 -9.34
N ILE A 99 3.65 -0.35 -9.98
CA ILE A 99 3.78 -0.47 -11.44
C ILE A 99 2.93 -1.62 -11.96
N ALA A 100 2.93 -2.79 -11.31
CA ALA A 100 2.10 -3.92 -11.72
C ALA A 100 0.60 -3.60 -11.62
N ALA A 101 0.17 -2.94 -10.53
CA ALA A 101 -1.21 -2.51 -10.35
C ALA A 101 -1.62 -1.46 -11.41
N LEU A 102 -0.79 -0.44 -11.62
CA LEU A 102 -1.03 0.61 -12.62
C LEU A 102 -1.05 0.06 -14.05
N ARG A 103 -0.18 -0.89 -14.39
CA ARG A 103 -0.23 -1.59 -15.68
C ARG A 103 -1.51 -2.38 -15.84
N THR A 104 -1.93 -3.11 -14.81
CA THR A 104 -3.17 -3.90 -14.85
C THR A 104 -4.40 -2.99 -15.01
N ILE A 105 -4.42 -1.84 -14.34
CA ILE A 105 -5.47 -0.83 -14.53
C ILE A 105 -5.42 -0.25 -15.95
N GLY A 106 -4.22 0.05 -16.46
CA GLY A 106 -4.02 0.52 -17.84
C GLY A 106 -4.55 -0.46 -18.87
N ASP A 107 -4.19 -1.74 -18.74
CA ASP A 107 -4.67 -2.83 -19.60
C ASP A 107 -6.19 -2.98 -19.53
N TRP A 108 -6.78 -2.77 -18.34
CA TRP A 108 -8.24 -2.82 -18.15
C TRP A 108 -8.96 -1.63 -18.79
N LEU A 109 -8.35 -0.44 -18.73
CA LEU A 109 -8.90 0.78 -19.32
C LEU A 109 -8.59 0.92 -20.82
N GLN A 110 -7.69 0.10 -21.37
CA GLN A 110 -7.44 0.02 -22.80
C GLN A 110 -8.76 -0.27 -23.53
N ASP A 111 -9.04 0.50 -24.58
CA ASP A 111 -10.25 0.40 -25.40
C ASP A 111 -11.59 0.67 -24.67
N SER A 112 -11.55 1.13 -23.42
CA SER A 112 -12.74 1.53 -22.66
C SER A 112 -13.36 2.87 -23.11
N GLY A 113 -12.68 3.60 -24.01
CA GLY A 113 -13.05 4.95 -24.43
C GLY A 113 -12.63 6.06 -23.45
N TRP A 114 -12.06 5.72 -22.30
CA TRP A 114 -11.60 6.68 -21.27
C TRP A 114 -10.66 7.77 -21.79
N VAL A 115 -9.81 7.45 -22.77
CA VAL A 115 -8.85 8.41 -23.36
C VAL A 115 -9.46 9.35 -24.41
N ASN A 116 -10.71 9.11 -24.83
CA ASN A 116 -11.41 9.86 -25.88
C ASN A 116 -12.60 10.67 -25.36
N ALA A 117 -12.77 10.79 -24.04
CA ALA A 117 -13.82 11.55 -23.38
C ALA A 117 -13.41 13.01 -23.09
#